data_AF-A0A3A6TL63-F1
#
_entry.id   AF-A0A3A6TL63-F1
#
_cell.length_a   1.000
_cell.length_b   1.000
_cell.length_c   1.000
_cell.angle_alpha   90.00
_cell.angle_beta   90.00
_cell.angle_gamma   90.00
#
_symmetry.space_group_name_H-M   'P 1'
#
loop_
_entity.id
_entity.type
_entity.pdbx_description
1 polymer ?
#
loop_
_entity_poly.entity_id
_entity_poly.type
_entity_poly.pdbx_seq_one_letter_code
_entity_poly.pdbx_strand_id
1 'polypeptide(L)'
;MPLLDSKTGNAGGNTLEYVRQTLSSRYPAYHFEKPLFVGHSNGGDISALYTAQYPQHVTSVVTLDHRRVPLPRDKNIKVLSIRASDFPADEGVLYRKDELENLTACVHYWQCSPQ
;
A
#
# COMPACT_ATOMS: atom_id res chain seq x y z
N MET A 1 -15.74 -11.17 1.07
CA MET A 1 -14.59 -10.31 1.43
C MET A 1 -14.19 -10.61 2.87
N PRO A 2 -13.07 -11.31 3.14
CA PRO A 2 -12.47 -11.21 4.46
C PRO A 2 -11.72 -9.88 4.48
N LEU A 3 -12.43 -8.84 4.91
CA LEU A 3 -11.81 -7.59 5.34
C LEU A 3 -10.66 -7.97 6.29
N LEU A 4 -9.52 -7.28 6.20
CA LEU A 4 -8.66 -7.14 7.37
C LEU A 4 -9.57 -6.93 8.58
N ASP A 5 -9.35 -7.62 9.70
CA ASP A 5 -10.15 -7.32 10.90
C ASP A 5 -10.09 -5.81 11.08
N SER A 6 -11.25 -5.16 10.91
CA SER A 6 -11.36 -3.70 10.86
C SER A 6 -10.67 -3.07 12.06
N LYS A 7 -10.64 -3.77 13.20
CA LYS A 7 -9.90 -3.35 14.39
C LYS A 7 -8.39 -3.35 14.18
N THR A 8 -7.81 -4.44 13.69
CA THR A 8 -6.36 -4.55 13.43
C THR A 8 -5.89 -3.60 12.33
N GLY A 9 -6.65 -3.45 11.25
CA GLY A 9 -6.32 -2.52 10.16
C GLY A 9 -6.38 -1.07 10.60
N ASN A 10 -7.46 -0.68 11.28
CA ASN A 10 -7.59 0.69 11.80
C ASN A 10 -6.53 0.99 12.86
N ALA A 11 -6.19 0.04 13.74
CA ALA A 11 -5.09 0.21 14.69
C ALA A 11 -3.75 0.42 13.96
N GLY A 12 -3.49 -0.35 12.90
CA GLY A 12 -2.30 -0.18 12.05
C GLY A 12 -2.25 1.20 11.38
N GLY A 13 -3.34 1.62 10.73
CA GLY A 13 -3.43 2.93 10.08
C GLY A 13 -3.26 4.10 11.07
N ASN A 14 -3.87 4.02 12.25
CA ASN A 14 -3.72 5.01 13.31
C ASN A 14 -2.28 5.08 13.83
N THR A 15 -1.59 3.94 13.90
CA THR A 15 -0.17 3.88 14.27
C THR A 15 0.69 4.60 13.23
N LEU A 16 0.42 4.40 11.94
CA LEU A 16 1.14 5.11 10.87
C LEU A 16 0.91 6.63 10.93
N GLU A 17 -0.32 7.09 11.18
CA GLU A 17 -0.59 8.52 11.34
C GLU A 17 0.16 9.12 12.54
N TYR A 18 0.11 8.43 13.69
CA TYR A 18 0.81 8.86 14.90
C TYR A 18 2.32 8.97 14.67
N VAL A 19 2.92 7.97 14.03
CA VAL A 19 4.35 7.98 13.70
C VAL A 19 4.67 9.14 12.75
N ARG A 20 3.87 9.35 11.70
CA ARG A 20 4.06 10.45 10.74
C ARG A 20 4.04 11.82 11.43
N GLN A 21 3.03 12.09 12.27
CA GLN A 21 2.92 13.35 13.01
C GLN A 21 4.07 13.55 14.00
N THR A 22 4.42 12.49 14.74
CA THR A 22 5.49 12.52 15.73
C THR A 22 6.85 12.79 15.08
N LEU A 23 7.15 12.11 13.98
CA LEU A 23 8.41 12.30 13.26
C LEU A 23 8.47 13.65 12.53
N SER A 24 7.37 14.11 11.93
CA SER A 24 7.27 15.46 11.35
C SER A 24 7.61 16.54 12.37
N SER A 25 7.06 16.43 13.59
CA SER A 25 7.32 17.39 14.66
C SER A 25 8.75 17.30 15.21
N ARG A 26 9.28 16.07 15.35
CA ARG A 26 10.59 15.82 15.97
C ARG A 26 11.76 16.11 15.03
N TYR A 27 11.58 15.95 13.73
CA TYR A 27 12.63 16.00 12.74
C TYR A 27 12.24 16.90 11.55
N PRO A 28 12.14 18.23 11.76
CA PRO A 28 11.60 19.17 10.77
C PRO A 28 12.47 19.32 9.50
N ALA A 29 13.70 18.80 9.52
CA ALA A 29 14.59 18.77 8.35
C ALA A 29 14.23 17.65 7.35
N TYR A 30 13.31 16.75 7.68
CA TYR A 30 12.88 15.64 6.83
C TYR A 30 11.42 15.81 6.41
N HIS A 31 11.09 15.33 5.21
CA HIS A 31 9.77 15.45 4.62
C HIS A 31 8.86 14.29 5.04
N PHE A 32 8.06 14.49 6.09
CA PHE A 32 7.08 13.52 6.59
C PHE A 32 5.63 13.85 6.16
N GLU A 33 5.43 14.89 5.35
CA GLU A 33 4.12 15.31 4.88
C GLU A 33 3.57 14.34 3.83
N LYS A 34 4.45 13.73 3.02
CA LYS A 34 4.08 12.79 1.95
C LYS A 34 5.07 11.62 1.78
N PRO A 35 5.29 10.79 2.81
CA PRO A 35 6.24 9.68 2.75
C PRO A 35 5.89 8.63 1.68
N LEU A 36 6.90 7.82 1.36
CA LEU A 36 6.73 6.53 0.69
C LEU A 36 6.41 5.47 1.76
N PHE A 37 5.28 4.77 1.61
CA PHE A 37 4.98 3.61 2.45
C PHE A 37 5.48 2.33 1.80
N VAL A 38 6.10 1.46 2.59
CA VAL A 38 6.53 0.12 2.17
C VAL A 38 5.97 -0.89 3.16
N GLY A 39 5.26 -1.90 2.67
CA GLY A 39 4.60 -2.87 3.53
C GLY A 39 4.61 -4.27 2.97
N HIS A 40 4.94 -5.26 3.82
CA HIS A 40 4.90 -6.68 3.50
C HIS A 40 3.69 -7.37 4.12
N SER A 41 3.01 -8.23 3.36
CA SER A 41 1.85 -8.99 3.81
C SER A 41 0.80 -8.08 4.48
N ASN A 42 0.52 -8.25 5.77
CA ASN A 42 -0.37 -7.36 6.53
C ASN A 42 0.11 -5.91 6.59
N GLY A 43 1.43 -5.67 6.58
CA GLY A 43 1.98 -4.31 6.49
C GLY A 43 1.65 -3.65 5.14
N GLY A 44 1.55 -4.44 4.06
CA GLY A 44 1.12 -3.95 2.76
C GLY A 44 -0.38 -3.64 2.74
N ASP A 45 -1.19 -4.48 3.41
CA ASP A 45 -2.61 -4.23 3.61
C ASP A 45 -2.84 -2.92 4.40
N ILE A 46 -2.11 -2.72 5.51
CA ILE A 46 -2.15 -1.49 6.31
C ILE A 46 -1.68 -0.26 5.51
N SER A 47 -0.62 -0.41 4.70
CA SER A 47 -0.11 0.69 3.86
C SER A 47 -1.15 1.13 2.82
N ALA A 48 -1.80 0.17 2.16
CA ALA A 48 -2.89 0.46 1.21
C ALA A 48 -4.09 1.10 1.92
N LEU A 49 -4.47 0.59 3.09
CA LEU A 49 -5.57 1.13 3.89
C LEU A 49 -5.31 2.58 4.31
N TYR A 50 -4.12 2.86 4.86
CA TYR A 50 -3.72 4.21 5.25
C TYR A 50 -3.73 5.17 4.05
N THR A 51 -3.23 4.70 2.91
CA THR A 51 -3.21 5.49 1.67
C THR A 51 -4.62 5.83 1.19
N ALA A 52 -5.58 4.91 1.32
CA ALA A 52 -6.98 5.17 0.98
C ALA A 52 -7.66 6.15 1.95
N GLN A 53 -7.29 6.13 3.24
CA GLN A 53 -7.84 7.04 4.25
C GLN A 53 -7.25 8.46 4.16
N TYR A 54 -5.96 8.57 3.84
CA TYR A 54 -5.22 9.83 3.82
C TYR A 54 -4.44 10.05 2.51
N PRO A 55 -5.11 10.08 1.34
CA PRO A 55 -4.43 10.13 0.04
C PRO A 55 -3.53 11.37 -0.10
N GLN A 56 -3.91 12.50 0.49
CA GLN A 56 -3.10 13.73 0.52
C GLN A 56 -1.77 13.60 1.30
N HIS A 57 -1.63 12.60 2.18
CA HIS A 57 -0.44 12.37 3.01
C HIS A 57 0.50 11.31 2.43
N VAL A 58 0.28 10.84 1.20
CA VAL A 58 1.07 9.76 0.59
C VAL A 58 1.50 10.15 -0.82
N THR A 59 2.80 10.00 -1.13
CA THR A 59 3.28 10.17 -2.52
C THR A 59 3.27 8.84 -3.27
N SER A 60 3.67 7.77 -2.58
CA SER A 60 3.90 6.47 -3.19
C SER A 60 3.64 5.36 -2.18
N VAL A 61 3.25 4.18 -2.68
CA VAL A 61 3.14 2.95 -1.89
C VAL A 61 3.81 1.78 -2.61
N VAL A 62 4.62 1.03 -1.86
CA VAL A 62 5.22 -0.23 -2.29
C VAL A 62 4.62 -1.35 -1.43
N THR A 63 3.99 -2.33 -2.06
CA THR A 63 3.47 -3.51 -1.36
C THR A 63 4.26 -4.75 -1.75
N LEU A 64 4.58 -5.57 -0.76
CA LEU A 64 5.23 -6.86 -0.93
C LEU A 64 4.23 -7.93 -0.53
N ASP A 65 3.69 -8.62 -1.52
CA ASP A 65 2.77 -9.73 -1.36
C ASP A 65 1.52 -9.46 -0.46
N HIS A 66 1.01 -8.22 -0.47
CA HIS A 66 -0.24 -7.87 0.22
C HIS A 66 -1.46 -8.50 -0.47
N ARG A 67 -2.55 -8.75 0.27
CA ARG A 67 -3.59 -9.66 -0.21
C ARG A 67 -5.02 -9.14 -0.11
N ARG A 68 -5.35 -8.32 0.88
CA ARG A 68 -6.75 -8.14 1.34
C ARG A 68 -7.28 -6.74 1.10
N VAL A 69 -6.40 -5.73 1.09
CA VAL A 69 -6.81 -4.34 0.96
C VAL A 69 -6.51 -3.83 -0.44
N PRO A 70 -7.49 -3.26 -1.15
CA PRO A 70 -7.26 -2.78 -2.51
C PRO A 70 -6.18 -1.72 -2.63
N LEU A 71 -5.38 -1.81 -3.69
CA LEU A 71 -4.44 -0.78 -4.07
C LEU A 71 -5.18 0.54 -4.41
N PRO A 72 -4.54 1.71 -4.16
CA PRO A 72 -5.19 3.00 -4.36
C PRO A 72 -5.43 3.29 -5.84
N ARG A 73 -6.64 3.74 -6.17
CA ARG A 73 -7.05 4.11 -7.54
C ARG A 73 -6.94 5.61 -7.79
N ASP A 74 -5.89 6.21 -7.26
CA ASP A 74 -5.58 7.63 -7.41
C ASP A 74 -4.35 7.78 -8.32
N LYS A 75 -4.52 8.43 -9.47
CA LYS A 75 -3.45 8.66 -10.45
C LYS A 75 -2.27 9.49 -9.89
N ASN A 76 -2.51 10.25 -8.83
CA ASN A 76 -1.49 11.07 -8.17
C ASN A 76 -0.60 10.26 -7.21
N ILE A 77 -0.97 9.01 -6.90
CA ILE A 77 -0.23 8.13 -6.00
C ILE A 77 0.50 7.08 -6.83
N LYS A 78 1.82 7.00 -6.68
CA LYS A 78 2.63 6.01 -7.40
C LYS A 78 2.59 4.67 -6.69
N VAL A 79 2.30 3.60 -7.41
CA VAL A 79 2.13 2.27 -6.81
C VAL A 79 3.08 1.27 -7.42
N LEU A 80 3.80 0.54 -6.58
CA LEU A 80 4.55 -0.65 -6.97
C LEU A 80 4.07 -1.82 -6.10
N SER A 81 3.60 -2.89 -6.72
CA SER A 81 3.30 -4.13 -6.02
C SER A 81 4.23 -5.24 -6.51
N ILE A 82 5.02 -5.81 -5.61
CA ILE A 82 5.87 -6.96 -5.88
C ILE A 82 5.17 -8.19 -5.31
N ARG A 83 4.97 -9.21 -6.14
CA ARG A 83 4.08 -10.33 -5.86
C ARG A 83 4.84 -11.65 -6.01
N ALA A 84 4.67 -12.54 -5.05
CA ALA A 84 5.06 -13.94 -5.22
C ALA A 84 3.93 -14.69 -5.95
N SER A 85 4.24 -15.84 -6.55
CA SER A 85 3.29 -16.63 -7.37
C SER A 85 2.43 -17.61 -6.56
N ASP A 86 2.77 -17.84 -5.29
CA ASP A 86 2.19 -18.88 -4.43
C ASP A 86 0.96 -18.40 -3.65
N PHE A 87 0.84 -17.10 -3.34
CA PHE A 87 -0.31 -16.55 -2.60
C PHE A 87 -1.05 -15.48 -3.39
N PRO A 88 -2.13 -15.81 -4.14
CA PRO A 88 -2.87 -14.81 -4.91
C PRO A 88 -3.54 -13.77 -4.01
N ALA A 89 -3.64 -12.54 -4.53
CA ALA A 89 -4.43 -11.47 -3.91
C ALA A 89 -5.93 -11.78 -4.00
N ASP A 90 -6.72 -11.29 -3.03
CA ASP A 90 -8.18 -11.40 -3.07
C ASP A 90 -8.74 -10.59 -4.27
N GLU A 91 -9.93 -10.94 -4.73
CA GLU A 91 -10.56 -10.28 -5.88
C GLU A 91 -10.72 -8.76 -5.65
N GLY A 92 -10.37 -7.96 -6.67
CA GLY A 92 -10.45 -6.50 -6.62
C GLY A 92 -9.31 -5.81 -5.88
N VAL A 93 -8.37 -6.56 -5.29
CA VAL A 93 -7.22 -5.98 -4.58
C VAL A 93 -6.20 -5.38 -5.53
N LEU A 94 -5.84 -6.13 -6.57
CA LEU A 94 -4.99 -5.66 -7.65
C LEU A 94 -5.83 -4.97 -8.74
N TYR A 95 -5.15 -4.20 -9.59
CA TYR A 95 -5.79 -3.50 -10.69
C TYR A 95 -6.23 -4.46 -11.79
N ARG A 96 -7.34 -4.12 -12.44
CA ARG A 96 -7.68 -4.66 -13.75
C ARG A 96 -6.83 -4.00 -14.84
N LYS A 97 -6.77 -4.63 -16.01
CA LYS A 97 -5.98 -4.13 -17.16
C LYS A 97 -6.42 -2.73 -17.61
N ASP A 98 -7.72 -2.47 -17.63
CA ASP A 98 -8.31 -1.17 -17.99
C ASP A 98 -7.96 -0.05 -17.00
N GLU A 99 -7.80 -0.39 -15.71
CA GLU A 99 -7.43 0.58 -14.68
C GLU A 99 -5.96 1.04 -14.84
N LEU A 100 -5.06 0.13 -15.22
CA LEU A 100 -3.63 0.43 -15.36
C LEU A 100 -3.32 1.47 -16.44
N GLU A 101 -4.16 1.61 -17.46
CA GLU A 101 -3.98 2.61 -18.53
C GLU A 101 -4.05 4.05 -18.00
N ASN A 102 -4.73 4.27 -16.88
CA ASN A 102 -5.00 5.59 -16.31
C ASN A 102 -4.33 5.83 -14.96
N LEU A 103 -3.50 4.89 -14.49
CA LEU A 103 -2.86 4.93 -13.17
C LEU A 103 -1.33 4.91 -13.29
N THR A 104 -0.67 5.56 -12.33
CA THR A 104 0.80 5.49 -12.19
C THR A 104 1.16 4.27 -11.33
N ALA A 105 0.97 3.07 -11.90
CA ALA A 105 1.07 1.83 -11.14
C ALA A 105 1.83 0.72 -11.89
N CYS A 106 2.56 -0.11 -11.12
CA CYS A 106 3.21 -1.32 -11.61
C CYS A 106 2.90 -2.49 -10.67
N VAL A 107 2.50 -3.63 -11.22
CA VAL A 107 2.36 -4.90 -10.50
C VAL A 107 3.31 -5.90 -11.15
N HIS A 108 4.33 -6.31 -10.40
CA HIS A 108 5.37 -7.21 -10.87
C HIS A 108 5.31 -8.54 -10.12
N TYR A 109 5.21 -9.63 -10.87
CA TYR A 109 5.25 -10.98 -10.32
C TYR A 109 6.68 -11.51 -10.41
N TRP A 110 7.27 -11.83 -9.27
CA TRP A 110 8.56 -12.49 -9.23
C TRP A 110 8.33 -13.99 -9.48
N GLN A 111 8.65 -14.43 -10.70
CA GLN A 111 8.66 -15.84 -11.05
C GLN A 111 10.09 -16.36 -10.87
N CYS A 112 10.28 -17.34 -9.99
CA CYS A 112 11.48 -18.15 -10.04
C CYS A 112 11.42 -18.98 -11.32
N SER A 113 12.46 -18.93 -12.16
CA SER A 113 12.57 -19.83 -13.31
C SER A 113 12.37 -21.28 -12.86
N PRO A 114 11.64 -22.10 -13.63
CA PRO A 114 11.60 -23.52 -13.35
C PRO A 114 13.05 -24.04 -13.42
N GLN A 115 13.51 -24.66 -12.33
CA GLN A 115 14.74 -25.44 -12.33
C GLN A 115 14.51 -26.75 -13.09
#